data_AF-A0A1B0AU26-F1
#
_entry.id   AF-A0A1B0AU26-F1
#
_cell.length_a   1.000
_cell.length_b   1.000
_cell.length_c   1.000
_cell.angle_alpha   90.00
_cell.angle_beta   90.00
_cell.angle_gamma   90.00
#
_symmetry.space_group_name_H-M   'P 1'
#
loop_
_entity.id
_entity.type
_entity.pdbx_description
1 polymer ?
#
loop_
_entity_poly.entity_id
_entity_poly.type
_entity_poly.pdbx_seq_one_letter_code
_entity_poly.pdbx_strand_id
1 'polypeptide(L)'
;MLQNCNLSFEAVSKTMYIVEDILKITPRMRSILQYWIKQACRVELFKQSQSDQHALHSKFHLHTGEEIYSHDFYNHLQIDLVPLDIIFLVQMITSGLQIIYMQNEVAFIQTLVYYVERTYRMPD
;
A
#
# COMPACT_ATOMS: atom_id res chain seq x y z
N MET A 1 2.14 10.47 -45.15
CA MET A 1 2.56 11.56 -44.23
C MET A 1 1.49 11.90 -43.20
N LEU A 2 0.24 12.20 -43.58
CA LEU A 2 -0.84 12.55 -42.63
C LEU A 2 -1.15 11.46 -41.58
N GLN A 3 -1.12 10.19 -41.98
CA GLN A 3 -1.34 9.04 -41.06
C GLN A 3 -0.25 8.93 -39.98
N ASN A 4 1.01 9.21 -40.33
CA ASN A 4 2.13 9.20 -39.38
C ASN A 4 2.07 10.39 -38.41
N CYS A 5 1.59 11.56 -38.86
CA CYS A 5 1.31 12.69 -37.98
C CYS A 5 0.21 12.37 -36.96
N ASN A 6 -0.90 11.75 -37.40
CA ASN A 6 -1.99 11.37 -36.49
C ASN A 6 -1.55 10.32 -35.46
N LEU A 7 -0.79 9.31 -35.88
CA LEU A 7 -0.20 8.32 -34.96
C LEU A 7 0.74 8.98 -33.94
N SER A 8 1.55 9.95 -34.37
CA SER A 8 2.44 10.69 -33.47
C SER A 8 1.67 11.55 -32.45
N PHE A 9 0.59 12.21 -32.86
CA PHE A 9 -0.25 13.00 -31.96
C PHE A 9 -1.00 12.13 -30.95
N GLU A 10 -1.53 10.99 -31.39
CA GLU A 10 -2.22 10.03 -30.50
C GLU A 10 -1.27 9.43 -29.46
N ALA A 11 -0.04 9.11 -29.87
CA ALA A 11 0.99 8.62 -28.95
C ALA A 11 1.38 9.69 -27.90
N VAL A 12 1.52 10.95 -28.31
CA VAL A 12 1.80 12.07 -27.38
C VAL A 12 0.64 12.25 -26.40
N SER A 13 -0.61 12.21 -26.88
CA SER A 13 -1.80 12.32 -26.03
C SER A 13 -1.87 11.16 -25.01
N LYS A 14 -1.69 9.91 -25.45
CA LYS A 14 -1.63 8.73 -24.55
C LYS A 14 -0.51 8.86 -23.52
N THR A 15 0.66 9.34 -23.92
CA THR A 15 1.80 9.56 -23.02
C THR A 15 1.45 10.60 -21.95
N MET A 16 0.78 11.69 -22.33
CA MET A 16 0.36 12.73 -21.39
C MET A 16 -0.65 12.23 -20.35
N TYR A 17 -1.64 11.43 -20.75
CA TYR A 17 -2.59 10.82 -19.81
C TYR A 17 -1.89 9.88 -18.83
N ILE A 18 -0.97 9.05 -19.32
CA ILE A 18 -0.19 8.14 -18.46
C ILE A 18 0.64 8.95 -17.43
N VAL A 19 1.27 10.05 -17.85
CA VAL A 19 2.04 10.90 -16.93
C VAL A 19 1.15 11.52 -15.85
N GLU A 20 -0.04 12.02 -16.20
CA GLU A 20 -0.97 12.54 -15.20
C GLU A 20 -1.41 11.48 -14.18
N ASP A 21 -1.68 10.26 -14.66
CA ASP A 21 -2.10 9.17 -13.79
C ASP A 21 -0.97 8.75 -12.84
N ILE A 22 0.28 8.68 -13.34
CA ILE A 22 1.47 8.44 -12.53
C ILE A 22 1.63 9.52 -11.45
N LEU A 23 1.45 10.80 -11.81
CA LEU A 23 1.53 11.91 -10.86
C LEU A 23 0.45 11.83 -9.78
N LYS A 24 -0.73 11.27 -10.09
CA LYS A 24 -1.84 11.11 -9.15
C LYS A 24 -1.69 9.88 -8.24
N ILE A 25 -1.19 8.76 -8.75
CA ILE A 25 -1.15 7.46 -8.03
C ILE A 25 0.04 7.37 -7.06
N THR A 26 1.22 7.82 -7.48
CA THR A 26 2.47 7.72 -6.71
C THR A 26 2.34 8.31 -5.30
N PRO A 27 1.84 9.56 -5.12
CA PRO A 27 1.69 10.12 -3.77
C PRO A 27 0.62 9.40 -2.93
N ARG A 28 -0.41 8.79 -3.54
CA ARG A 28 -1.44 8.05 -2.78
C ARG A 28 -0.88 6.77 -2.20
N MET A 29 -0.18 6.00 -3.03
CA MET A 29 0.44 4.75 -2.61
C MET A 29 1.52 5.00 -1.55
N ARG A 30 2.24 6.12 -1.69
CA ARG A 30 3.16 6.60 -0.66
C ARG A 30 2.46 6.90 0.67
N SER A 31 1.33 7.60 0.65
CA SER A 31 0.54 7.90 1.85
C SER A 31 -0.02 6.64 2.51
N ILE A 32 -0.45 5.64 1.74
CA ILE A 32 -0.90 4.34 2.26
C ILE A 32 0.25 3.62 2.98
N LEU A 33 1.45 3.58 2.37
CA LEU A 33 2.63 3.01 3.02
C LEU A 33 2.96 3.73 4.35
N GLN A 34 2.89 5.06 4.37
CA GLN A 34 3.09 5.83 5.61
C GLN A 34 2.03 5.50 6.68
N TYR A 35 0.78 5.29 6.27
CA TYR A 35 -0.28 4.87 7.17
C TYR A 35 0.03 3.51 7.81
N TRP A 36 0.48 2.52 7.04
CA TRP A 36 0.89 1.24 7.60
C TRP A 36 2.06 1.38 8.58
N ILE A 37 3.06 2.20 8.24
CA ILE A 37 4.23 2.45 9.11
C ILE A 37 3.81 3.04 10.46
N LYS A 38 2.80 3.92 10.50
CA LYS A 38 2.26 4.45 11.77
C LYS A 38 1.75 3.35 12.70
N GLN A 39 1.26 2.24 12.15
CA GLN A 39 0.78 1.08 12.89
C GLN A 39 1.87 0.05 13.22
N ALA A 40 3.15 0.36 12.98
CA ALA A 40 4.25 -0.60 13.18
C ALA A 40 4.28 -1.21 14.59
N CYS A 41 3.97 -0.42 15.63
CA CYS A 41 3.88 -0.92 17.01
C CYS A 41 2.91 -2.10 17.13
N ARG A 42 1.77 -2.05 16.43
CA ARG A 42 0.76 -3.12 16.46
C ARG A 42 1.23 -4.37 15.76
N VAL A 43 1.89 -4.22 14.61
CA VAL A 43 2.45 -5.37 13.87
C VAL A 43 3.54 -6.06 14.69
N GLU A 44 4.37 -5.30 15.41
CA GLU A 44 5.36 -5.88 16.31
C GLU A 44 4.72 -6.63 17.50
N LEU A 45 3.62 -6.13 18.07
CA LEU A 45 2.85 -6.86 19.08
C LEU A 45 2.19 -8.12 18.50
N PHE A 46 1.71 -8.05 17.26
CA PHE A 46 1.16 -9.20 16.55
C PHE A 46 2.19 -10.30 16.35
N LYS A 47 3.47 -9.97 16.08
CA LYS A 47 4.54 -10.98 15.98
C LYS A 47 4.68 -11.83 17.24
N GLN A 48 4.46 -11.23 18.41
CA GLN A 48 4.63 -11.90 19.71
C GLN A 48 3.39 -12.71 20.12
N SER A 49 2.20 -12.15 19.88
CA SER A 49 0.94 -12.68 20.38
C SER A 49 0.15 -13.50 19.37
N GLN A 50 0.28 -13.20 18.07
CA GLN A 50 -0.55 -13.72 16.98
C GLN A 50 -2.05 -13.66 17.34
N SER A 51 -2.49 -12.51 17.85
CA SER A 51 -3.87 -12.27 18.29
C SER A 51 -4.51 -11.18 17.43
N ASP A 52 -5.78 -11.38 17.09
CA ASP A 52 -6.58 -10.48 16.24
C ASP A 52 -6.77 -9.09 16.88
N GLN A 53 -6.58 -9.00 18.20
CA GLN A 53 -6.53 -7.72 18.94
C GLN A 53 -5.42 -6.79 18.45
N HIS A 54 -4.35 -7.36 17.88
CA HIS A 54 -3.22 -6.63 17.32
C HIS A 54 -3.23 -6.64 15.79
N ALA A 55 -4.34 -7.05 15.16
CA ALA A 55 -4.50 -6.99 13.72
C ALA A 55 -4.40 -5.54 13.20
N LEU A 56 -3.88 -5.37 11.99
CA LEU A 56 -3.81 -4.08 11.33
C LEU A 56 -5.21 -3.54 11.03
N HIS A 57 -5.43 -2.26 11.31
CA HIS A 57 -6.63 -1.57 10.84
C HIS A 57 -6.40 -1.09 9.40
N SER A 58 -7.36 -1.32 8.51
CA SER A 58 -7.35 -0.76 7.16
C SER A 58 -8.20 0.51 7.03
N LYS A 59 -8.90 0.91 8.08
CA LYS A 59 -9.75 2.10 8.08
C LYS A 59 -9.05 3.22 8.84
N PHE A 60 -8.81 4.32 8.12
CA PHE A 60 -8.13 5.48 8.66
C PHE A 60 -8.70 6.78 8.17
N HIS A 61 -8.52 7.79 9.01
CA HIS A 61 -8.97 9.12 8.70
C HIS A 61 -8.13 9.70 7.57
N LEU A 62 -8.75 10.01 6.44
CA LEU A 62 -8.04 10.39 5.19
C LEU A 62 -7.07 11.56 5.37
N HIS A 63 -7.42 12.53 6.22
CA HIS A 63 -6.61 13.75 6.41
C HIS A 63 -5.52 13.62 7.47
N THR A 64 -5.72 12.76 8.48
CA THR A 64 -4.80 12.66 9.63
C THR A 64 -4.00 11.36 9.61
N GLY A 65 -4.49 10.32 8.92
CA GLY A 65 -3.93 8.97 8.92
C GLY A 65 -4.06 8.27 10.28
N GLU A 66 -4.97 8.75 11.14
CA GLU A 66 -5.22 8.18 12.47
C GLU A 66 -6.29 7.08 12.41
N GLU A 67 -6.29 6.21 13.42
CA GLU A 67 -7.29 5.16 13.56
C GLU A 67 -8.69 5.77 13.76
N ILE A 68 -9.69 5.25 13.03
CA ILE A 68 -11.09 5.72 13.15
C ILE A 68 -11.82 4.99 14.29
N TYR A 69 -11.51 3.71 14.48
CA TYR A 69 -12.17 2.83 15.43
C TYR A 69 -11.19 2.42 16.53
N SER A 70 -11.68 2.35 17.77
CA SER A 70 -10.94 1.73 18.86
C SER A 70 -10.84 0.21 18.63
N HIS A 71 -9.83 -0.39 19.26
CA HIS A 71 -9.48 -1.80 19.06
C HIS A 71 -10.68 -2.76 19.28
N ASP A 72 -11.59 -2.42 20.18
CA ASP A 72 -12.76 -3.25 20.52
C ASP A 72 -13.81 -3.36 19.41
N PHE A 73 -13.83 -2.43 18.44
CA PHE A 73 -14.83 -2.38 17.37
C PHE A 73 -14.29 -2.79 16.00
N TYR A 74 -12.99 -3.13 15.92
CA TYR A 74 -12.32 -3.35 14.63
C TYR A 74 -11.17 -4.36 14.71
N ASN A 75 -11.46 -5.52 15.28
CA ASN A 75 -10.51 -6.60 15.57
C ASN A 75 -10.48 -7.71 14.50
N HIS A 76 -10.77 -7.39 13.23
CA HIS A 76 -10.77 -8.38 12.16
C HIS A 76 -9.47 -8.33 11.37
N LEU A 77 -8.97 -9.51 11.01
CA LEU A 77 -7.78 -9.66 10.19
C LEU A 77 -8.21 -9.33 8.76
N GLN A 78 -8.00 -8.09 8.33
CA GLN A 78 -8.34 -7.68 6.96
C GLN A 78 -7.33 -8.24 5.95
N ILE A 79 -7.39 -9.57 5.81
CA ILE A 79 -6.41 -10.43 5.16
C ILE A 79 -6.20 -10.03 3.69
N ASP A 80 -7.17 -9.40 3.05
CA ASP A 80 -7.10 -9.10 1.62
C ASP A 80 -6.43 -7.75 1.31
N LEU A 81 -6.50 -6.78 2.22
CA LEU A 81 -6.13 -5.39 1.91
C LEU A 81 -4.62 -5.16 1.96
N VAL A 82 -3.94 -5.74 2.95
CA VAL A 82 -2.47 -5.62 3.09
C VAL A 82 -1.73 -6.29 1.93
N PRO A 83 -2.03 -7.55 1.54
CA PRO A 83 -1.37 -8.17 0.38
C PRO A 83 -1.69 -7.46 -0.93
N LEU A 84 -2.90 -6.90 -1.10
CA LEU A 84 -3.23 -6.12 -2.28
C LEU A 84 -2.34 -4.88 -2.42
N ASP A 85 -2.12 -4.14 -1.32
CA ASP A 85 -1.22 -2.99 -1.29
C ASP A 85 0.22 -3.38 -1.64
N ILE A 86 0.72 -4.51 -1.10
CA ILE A 86 2.05 -5.05 -1.42
C ILE A 86 2.17 -5.38 -2.92
N ILE A 87 1.16 -6.03 -3.51
CA ILE A 87 1.15 -6.35 -4.95
C ILE A 87 1.25 -5.08 -5.79
N PHE A 88 0.46 -4.04 -5.44
CA PHE A 88 0.53 -2.76 -6.14
C PHE A 88 1.90 -2.09 -5.98
N LEU A 89 2.49 -2.11 -4.78
CA LEU A 89 3.85 -1.61 -4.56
C LEU A 89 4.87 -2.31 -5.45
N VAL A 90 4.81 -3.64 -5.54
CA VAL A 90 5.70 -4.43 -6.41
C VAL A 90 5.50 -4.05 -7.89
N GLN A 91 4.26 -3.92 -8.35
CA GLN A 91 3.97 -3.55 -9.75
C GLN A 91 4.53 -2.18 -10.10
N MET A 92 4.36 -1.18 -9.23
CA MET A 92 4.86 0.17 -9.48
C MET A 92 6.39 0.28 -9.40
N ILE A 93 7.02 -0.42 -8.47
CA ILE A 93 8.49 -0.45 -8.40
C ILE A 93 9.06 -1.15 -9.65
N THR A 94 8.43 -2.24 -10.09
CA THR A 94 8.82 -2.98 -11.29
C THR A 94 8.63 -2.13 -12.57
N SER A 95 7.66 -1.22 -12.59
CA SER A 95 7.47 -0.27 -13.70
C SER A 95 8.44 0.92 -13.66
N GLY A 96 9.30 1.01 -12.63
CA GLY A 96 10.32 2.05 -12.49
C GLY A 96 9.92 3.24 -11.60
N LEU A 97 8.78 3.18 -10.92
CA LEU A 97 8.38 4.23 -9.97
C LEU A 97 9.09 4.07 -8.63
N GLN A 98 9.65 5.17 -8.13
CA GLN A 98 10.30 5.20 -6.81
C GLN A 98 9.27 5.58 -5.73
N ILE A 99 8.91 4.61 -4.89
CA ILE A 99 7.91 4.79 -3.81
C ILE A 99 8.53 4.58 -2.41
N ILE A 100 9.54 3.71 -2.33
CA ILE A 100 10.28 3.39 -1.10
C ILE A 100 11.60 4.15 -1.18
N TYR A 101 11.89 4.97 -0.17
CA TYR A 101 13.08 5.84 -0.18
C TYR A 101 14.10 5.49 0.89
N MET A 102 13.64 4.95 2.02
CA MET A 102 14.47 4.78 3.21
C MET A 102 14.55 3.30 3.63
N GLN A 103 15.66 2.91 4.27
CA GLN A 103 15.89 1.51 4.67
C GLN A 103 14.90 1.02 5.75
N ASN A 104 14.42 1.91 6.62
CA ASN A 104 13.39 1.59 7.61
C ASN A 104 12.06 1.17 6.95
N GLU A 105 11.76 1.71 5.77
CA GLU A 105 10.55 1.37 5.01
C GLU A 105 10.67 -0.01 4.39
N VAL A 106 11.86 -0.35 3.89
CA VAL A 106 12.18 -1.71 3.42
C VAL A 106 11.99 -2.71 4.57
N ALA A 107 12.54 -2.42 5.75
CA ALA A 107 12.39 -3.27 6.92
C ALA A 107 10.92 -3.40 7.36
N PHE A 108 10.15 -2.32 7.29
CA PHE A 108 8.73 -2.36 7.61
C PHE A 108 7.91 -3.18 6.60
N ILE A 109 8.21 -3.10 5.30
CA ILE A 109 7.56 -3.92 4.28
C ILE A 109 7.86 -5.41 4.51
N GLN A 110 9.07 -5.77 4.92
CA GLN A 110 9.39 -7.14 5.32
C GLN A 110 8.53 -7.60 6.51
N THR A 111 8.33 -6.72 7.49
CA THR A 111 7.40 -6.95 8.61
C THR A 111 5.96 -7.14 8.14
N LEU A 112 5.48 -6.38 7.14
CA LEU A 112 4.16 -6.58 6.54
C LEU A 112 4.05 -7.93 5.81
N VAL A 113 5.07 -8.35 5.07
CA VAL A 113 5.09 -9.66 4.40
C VAL A 113 4.99 -10.78 5.45
N TYR A 114 5.72 -10.67 6.56
CA TYR A 114 5.59 -11.61 7.68
C TYR A 114 4.17 -11.62 8.25
N TYR A 115 3.58 -10.44 8.47
CA TYR A 115 2.21 -10.32 8.98
C TYR A 115 1.23 -11.08 8.09
N VAL A 116 1.26 -10.81 6.78
CA VAL A 116 0.39 -11.46 5.79
C VAL A 116 0.56 -12.98 5.78
N GLU A 117 1.80 -13.48 5.80
CA GLU A 117 2.08 -14.92 5.84
C GLU A 117 1.40 -15.61 7.05
N ARG A 118 1.38 -14.92 8.20
CA ARG A 118 0.78 -15.46 9.43
C ARG A 118 -0.73 -15.32 9.45
N THR A 119 -1.28 -14.19 9.01
CA THR A 119 -2.73 -14.00 8.97
C THR A 119 -3.43 -15.01 8.06
N TYR A 120 -2.83 -15.39 6.93
CA TYR A 120 -3.39 -16.43 6.04
C TYR A 120 -3.47 -17.84 6.66
N ARG A 121 -2.77 -18.08 7.78
CA ARG A 121 -2.80 -19.36 8.50
C ARG A 121 -3.81 -19.35 9.66
N MET A 122 -4.44 -18.21 9.92
CA MET A 122 -5.42 -18.03 10.99
C MET A 122 -6.83 -17.96 10.40
N PRO A 123 -7.83 -18.58 11.03
CA PRO A 123 -9.23 -18.32 10.68
C PRO A 123 -9.60 -16.89 11.11
N ASP A 124 -10.21 -16.12 10.20
CA ASP A 124 -10.83 -14.81 10.50
C ASP A 124 -12.26 -14.99 11.05
#